data_AF-A0AAV9B6A3-F1
#
_entry.id   AF-A0AAV9B6A3-F1
#
_cell.length_a   1.000
_cell.length_b   1.000
_cell.length_c   1.000
_cell.angle_alpha   90.00
_cell.angle_beta   90.00
_cell.angle_gamma   90.00
#
_symmetry.space_group_name_H-M   'P 1'
#
loop_
_entity.id
_entity.type
_entity.pdbx_description
1 polymer ?
#
loop_
_entity_poly.entity_id
_entity_poly.type
_entity_poly.pdbx_seq_one_letter_code
_entity_poly.pdbx_strand_id
1 'polypeptide(L)'
;MVDNRLDLSLLNPFSRALVTLPPLRTNSISEPTLDLLHGRGSLEFRLHENGFAVVRSGEYMRDEYLTKAVWSAKPTDDNCVIVILLQEAYRIVYCRLDETCWIEIQTSFDFLSDAIFYKEKLYVVRNQAPRVAAHSVDVSSSLNI
;
A
#
# COMPACT_ATOMS: atom_id res chain seq x y z
N MET A 1 8.02 -21.68 -15.86
CA MET A 1 8.37 -20.53 -15.01
C MET A 1 7.13 -20.22 -14.19
N VAL A 2 7.24 -20.27 -12.87
CA VAL A 2 6.17 -19.76 -11.99
C VAL A 2 6.30 -18.24 -12.02
N ASP A 3 5.20 -17.54 -12.30
CA ASP A 3 5.15 -16.09 -12.14
C ASP A 3 5.18 -15.79 -10.65
N ASN A 4 6.29 -15.22 -10.16
CA ASN A 4 6.53 -14.97 -8.74
C ASN A 4 6.07 -13.57 -8.30
N ARG A 5 5.23 -12.93 -9.12
CA ARG A 5 4.68 -11.60 -8.87
C ARG A 5 3.55 -11.63 -7.85
N LEU A 6 3.51 -10.60 -7.01
CA LEU A 6 2.42 -10.40 -6.05
C LEU A 6 1.30 -9.62 -6.74
N ASP A 7 0.27 -10.33 -7.18
CA ASP A 7 -0.94 -9.69 -7.68
C ASP A 7 -1.77 -9.14 -6.53
N LEU A 8 -1.96 -7.83 -6.52
CA LEU A 8 -2.84 -7.17 -5.55
C LEU A 8 -4.20 -6.95 -6.17
N SER A 9 -5.22 -7.24 -5.39
CA SER A 9 -6.60 -7.05 -5.79
C SER A 9 -7.38 -6.42 -4.65
N LEU A 10 -8.15 -5.39 -4.98
CA LEU A 10 -9.00 -4.69 -4.02
C LEU A 10 -10.46 -5.07 -4.28
N LEU A 11 -11.12 -5.59 -3.25
CA LEU A 11 -12.54 -5.89 -3.31
C LEU A 11 -13.34 -4.64 -2.98
N ASN A 12 -14.19 -4.19 -3.91
CA ASN A 12 -15.21 -3.20 -3.60
C ASN A 12 -16.31 -3.86 -2.74
N PRO A 13 -16.53 -3.43 -1.48
CA PRO A 13 -17.48 -4.07 -0.60
C PRO A 13 -18.94 -3.87 -1.03
N PHE A 14 -19.24 -2.82 -1.80
CA PHE A 14 -20.59 -2.47 -2.24
C PHE A 14 -20.97 -3.17 -3.55
N SER A 15 -20.08 -3.16 -4.54
CA SER A 15 -20.35 -3.76 -5.85
C SER A 15 -19.87 -5.21 -5.97
N ARG A 16 -19.05 -5.69 -5.01
CA ARG A 16 -18.33 -6.98 -5.07
C ARG A 16 -17.35 -7.09 -6.24
N ALA A 17 -17.10 -6.00 -6.98
CA ALA A 17 -16.11 -5.98 -8.03
C ALA A 17 -14.71 -6.18 -7.44
N LEU A 18 -13.91 -7.03 -8.07
CA LEU A 18 -12.50 -7.18 -7.79
C LEU A 18 -11.72 -6.27 -8.75
N VAL A 19 -10.91 -5.38 -8.21
CA VAL A 19 -10.09 -4.47 -9.00
C VAL A 19 -8.63 -4.86 -8.83
N THR A 20 -8.01 -5.31 -9.91
CA THR A 20 -6.58 -5.61 -9.93
C THR A 20 -5.81 -4.30 -9.84
N LEU A 21 -4.88 -4.24 -8.90
CA LEU A 21 -4.03 -3.08 -8.70
C LEU A 21 -2.72 -3.26 -9.46
N PRO A 22 -2.05 -2.15 -9.84
CA PRO A 22 -0.69 -2.23 -10.36
C PRO A 22 0.24 -2.88 -9.33
N PRO A 23 1.30 -3.59 -9.76
CA PRO A 23 2.32 -4.10 -8.85
C PRO A 23 2.88 -2.98 -7.96
N LEU A 24 3.17 -3.26 -6.68
CA LEU A 24 3.74 -2.29 -5.74
C LEU A 24 5.19 -1.96 -6.08
N ARG A 25 5.36 -1.19 -7.15
CA ARG A 25 6.61 -0.61 -7.58
C ARG A 25 6.52 0.90 -7.45
N THR A 26 7.34 1.46 -6.58
CA THR A 26 7.63 2.90 -6.58
C THR A 26 9.12 3.10 -6.90
N ASN A 27 9.55 4.35 -7.08
CA ASN A 27 10.98 4.66 -7.18
C ASN A 27 11.78 4.31 -5.91
N SER A 28 11.09 4.12 -4.78
CA SER A 28 11.68 3.96 -3.46
C SER A 28 11.28 2.64 -2.76
N ILE A 29 10.43 1.82 -3.39
CA ILE A 29 9.93 0.54 -2.87
C ILE A 29 10.10 -0.48 -3.99
N SER A 30 10.87 -1.53 -3.70
CA SER A 30 11.03 -2.64 -4.64
C SER A 30 9.85 -3.60 -4.52
N GLU A 31 9.45 -4.15 -5.65
CA GLU A 31 8.38 -5.14 -5.72
C GLU A 31 8.75 -6.39 -4.88
N PRO A 32 7.85 -6.87 -4.01
CA PRO A 32 8.03 -8.15 -3.33
C PRO A 32 8.16 -9.28 -4.35
N THR A 33 9.13 -10.17 -4.16
CA THR A 33 9.29 -11.35 -5.01
C THR A 33 9.07 -12.61 -4.20
N LEU A 34 8.29 -13.55 -4.72
CA LEU A 34 8.16 -14.86 -4.10
C LEU A 34 9.41 -15.71 -4.39
N ASP A 35 9.99 -16.33 -3.37
CA ASP A 35 11.14 -17.22 -3.50
C ASP A 35 10.91 -18.54 -2.74
N LEU A 36 11.42 -19.63 -3.31
CA LEU A 36 11.42 -20.95 -2.70
C LEU A 36 12.74 -21.13 -1.96
N LEU A 37 12.72 -20.99 -0.63
CA LEU A 37 13.90 -21.24 0.18
C LEU A 37 14.08 -22.75 0.38
N HIS A 38 14.84 -23.35 -0.54
CA HIS A 38 15.09 -24.78 -0.69
C HIS A 38 15.59 -25.48 0.61
N GLY A 39 16.19 -24.76 1.56
CA GLY A 39 16.64 -25.32 2.83
C GLY A 39 15.55 -25.47 3.91
N ARG A 40 14.38 -24.85 3.73
CA ARG A 40 13.26 -24.87 4.69
C ARG A 40 11.97 -25.46 4.14
N GLY A 41 11.90 -25.69 2.82
CA GLY A 41 10.69 -26.19 2.18
C GLY A 41 9.49 -25.24 2.29
N SER A 42 9.73 -23.97 2.65
CA SER A 42 8.71 -22.93 2.76
C SER A 42 8.80 -21.94 1.58
N LEU A 43 7.62 -21.46 1.17
CA LEU A 43 7.48 -20.31 0.27
C LEU A 43 7.61 -19.05 1.10
N GLU A 44 8.58 -18.21 0.77
CA GLU A 44 8.85 -16.96 1.49
C GLU A 44 8.95 -15.79 0.50
N PHE A 45 8.63 -14.59 0.96
CA PHE A 45 8.75 -13.37 0.18
C PHE A 45 10.10 -12.72 0.42
N ARG A 46 10.76 -12.29 -0.64
CA ARG A 46 11.95 -11.43 -0.59
C ARG A 46 11.53 -9.98 -0.88
N LEU A 47 11.78 -9.12 0.10
CA LEU A 47 11.61 -7.67 0.03
C LEU A 47 12.98 -7.01 -0.05
N HIS A 48 13.09 -5.86 -0.72
CA HIS A 48 14.26 -5.00 -0.60
C HIS A 48 13.92 -3.77 0.24
N GLU A 49 14.49 -3.72 1.43
CA GLU A 49 14.27 -2.69 2.44
C GLU A 49 15.60 -1.98 2.71
N ASN A 50 15.63 -0.65 2.56
CA ASN A 50 16.83 0.16 2.85
C ASN A 50 18.12 -0.35 2.17
N GLY A 51 18.00 -0.93 0.98
CA GLY A 51 19.12 -1.51 0.22
C GLY A 51 19.47 -2.96 0.57
N PHE A 52 18.78 -3.59 1.52
CA PHE A 52 19.01 -4.97 1.94
C PHE A 52 17.86 -5.88 1.52
N ALA A 53 18.17 -7.10 1.10
CA ALA A 53 17.16 -8.12 0.84
C ALA A 53 16.76 -8.79 2.17
N VAL A 54 15.48 -8.76 2.49
CA VAL A 54 14.89 -9.34 3.69
C VAL A 54 13.88 -10.41 3.32
N VAL A 55 13.82 -11.48 4.11
CA VAL A 55 12.88 -12.59 3.92
C VAL A 55 11.70 -12.43 4.88
N ARG A 56 10.49 -12.51 4.35
CA ARG A 56 9.22 -12.39 5.09
C ARG A 56 8.29 -13.55 4.76
N SER A 57 7.50 -13.97 5.75
CA SER A 57 6.47 -14.99 5.55
C SER A 57 5.28 -14.44 4.78
N GLY A 58 4.45 -15.33 4.24
CA GLY A 58 3.16 -14.92 3.66
C GLY A 58 2.20 -14.31 4.67
N GLU A 59 2.27 -14.74 5.94
CA GLU A 59 1.50 -14.13 7.04
C GLU A 59 1.91 -12.68 7.24
N TYR A 60 3.22 -12.40 7.24
CA TYR A 60 3.72 -11.03 7.30
C TYR A 60 3.22 -10.19 6.12
N MET A 61 3.27 -10.72 4.89
CA MET A 61 2.78 -9.99 3.72
C MET A 61 1.29 -9.65 3.80
N ARG A 62 0.49 -10.53 4.41
CA ARG A 62 -0.95 -10.36 4.58
C ARG A 62 -1.30 -9.42 5.74
N ASP A 63 -0.64 -9.59 6.88
CA ASP A 63 -1.06 -9.00 8.15
C ASP A 63 -0.28 -7.73 8.50
N GLU A 64 0.93 -7.56 7.97
CA GLU A 64 1.82 -6.44 8.32
C GLU A 64 2.23 -5.61 7.10
N TYR A 65 2.56 -6.19 5.95
CA TYR A 65 3.08 -5.41 4.83
C TYR A 65 2.07 -4.36 4.29
N LEU A 66 0.80 -4.75 4.19
CA LEU A 66 -0.31 -3.91 3.75
C LEU A 66 -1.30 -3.67 4.88
N THR A 67 -1.23 -2.51 5.52
CA THR A 67 -2.12 -2.18 6.64
C THR A 67 -3.52 -1.86 6.16
N LYS A 68 -3.64 -1.04 5.10
CA LYS A 68 -4.95 -0.59 4.61
C LYS A 68 -4.88 -0.09 3.16
N ALA A 69 -5.96 -0.35 2.42
CA ALA A 69 -6.26 0.31 1.16
C ALA A 69 -7.53 1.16 1.29
N VAL A 70 -7.52 2.36 0.71
CA VAL A 70 -8.60 3.34 0.79
C VAL A 70 -8.93 3.84 -0.60
N TRP A 71 -10.21 3.79 -0.95
CA TRP A 71 -10.74 4.42 -2.15
C TRP A 71 -11.00 5.91 -1.88
N SER A 72 -10.56 6.81 -2.77
CA SER A 72 -10.89 8.22 -2.65
C SER A 72 -12.34 8.53 -3.00
N ALA A 73 -12.90 7.75 -3.93
CA ALA A 73 -14.23 7.93 -4.49
C ALA A 73 -14.79 6.57 -4.95
N LYS A 74 -15.86 6.55 -5.76
CA LYS A 74 -16.32 5.30 -6.35
C LYS A 74 -15.32 4.88 -7.44
N PRO A 75 -15.07 3.57 -7.65
CA PRO A 75 -14.16 3.13 -8.73
C PRO A 75 -14.60 3.53 -10.14
N THR A 76 -15.85 3.95 -10.31
CA THR A 76 -16.40 4.45 -11.59
C THR A 76 -16.14 5.95 -11.81
N ASP A 77 -15.63 6.67 -10.82
CA ASP A 77 -15.32 8.09 -10.93
C ASP A 77 -13.93 8.26 -11.59
N ASP A 78 -13.83 9.12 -12.61
CA ASP A 78 -12.61 9.27 -13.42
C ASP A 78 -11.38 9.70 -12.60
N ASN A 79 -11.59 10.41 -11.48
CA ASN A 79 -10.53 10.87 -10.58
C ASN A 79 -10.36 9.98 -9.35
N CYS A 80 -10.91 8.77 -9.36
CA CYS A 80 -10.76 7.84 -8.25
C CYS A 80 -9.31 7.37 -8.13
N VAL A 81 -8.73 7.57 -6.96
CA VAL A 81 -7.40 7.09 -6.60
C VAL A 81 -7.50 6.09 -5.48
N ILE A 82 -6.56 5.14 -5.49
CA ILE A 82 -6.39 4.18 -4.42
C ILE A 82 -5.19 4.61 -3.61
N VAL A 83 -5.37 4.72 -2.30
CA VAL A 83 -4.31 5.02 -1.34
C VAL A 83 -4.02 3.77 -0.53
N ILE A 84 -2.75 3.41 -0.39
CA ILE A 84 -2.29 2.28 0.42
C ILE A 84 -1.38 2.78 1.53
N LEU A 85 -1.59 2.24 2.73
CA LEU A 85 -0.73 2.39 3.90
C LEU A 85 0.17 1.15 3.99
N LEU A 86 1.48 1.38 3.93
CA LEU A 86 2.51 0.36 4.05
C LEU A 86 3.15 0.45 5.43
N GLN A 87 3.02 -0.60 6.25
CA GLN A 87 3.40 -0.58 7.66
C GLN A 87 4.90 -0.43 7.86
N GLU A 88 5.68 -1.24 7.16
CA GLU A 88 7.13 -1.38 7.39
C GLU A 88 7.91 -0.11 7.06
N ALA A 89 7.39 0.66 6.11
CA ALA A 89 8.01 1.91 5.70
C ALA A 89 7.32 3.14 6.29
N TYR A 90 6.21 2.97 7.00
CA TYR A 90 5.28 4.05 7.38
C TYR A 90 4.92 4.94 6.19
N ARG A 91 4.84 4.34 5.00
CA ARG A 91 4.65 5.05 3.74
C ARG A 91 3.19 5.05 3.35
N ILE A 92 2.82 6.15 2.72
CA ILE A 92 1.56 6.26 2.02
C ILE A 92 1.90 6.31 0.55
N VAL A 93 1.31 5.41 -0.23
CA VAL A 93 1.43 5.41 -1.68
C VAL A 93 0.04 5.55 -2.28
N TYR A 94 -0.06 6.15 -3.45
CA TYR A 94 -1.31 6.18 -4.21
C TYR A 94 -1.08 5.83 -5.67
N CYS A 95 -2.16 5.44 -6.34
CA CYS A 95 -2.19 5.20 -7.78
C CYS A 95 -3.61 5.45 -8.30
N ARG A 96 -3.75 5.95 -9.54
CA ARG A 96 -5.02 5.88 -10.27
C ARG A 96 -5.22 4.48 -10.83
N LEU A 97 -6.47 4.11 -11.12
CA LEU A 97 -6.80 2.78 -11.64
C LEU A 97 -6.22 2.48 -13.03
N ASP A 98 -6.00 3.52 -13.83
CA ASP A 98 -5.44 3.47 -15.18
C ASP A 98 -3.93 3.71 -15.22
N GLU A 99 -3.32 4.03 -14.08
CA GLU A 99 -1.88 4.23 -13.95
C GLU A 99 -1.15 2.90 -13.66
N THR A 100 0.14 2.87 -13.96
CA THR A 100 0.98 1.66 -13.82
C THR A 100 2.03 1.76 -12.72
N CYS A 101 2.11 2.91 -12.04
CA CYS A 101 3.11 3.15 -11.01
C CYS A 101 2.48 3.79 -9.78
N TRP A 102 3.03 3.44 -8.63
CA TRP A 102 2.64 4.01 -7.35
C TRP A 102 3.48 5.26 -7.06
N ILE A 103 2.82 6.32 -6.61
CA ILE A 103 3.45 7.56 -6.20
C ILE A 103 3.46 7.63 -4.67
N GLU A 104 4.64 7.85 -4.11
CA GLU A 104 4.83 7.98 -2.66
C GLU A 104 4.47 9.39 -2.20
N ILE A 105 3.60 9.49 -1.19
CA ILE A 105 3.28 10.75 -0.51
C ILE A 105 4.30 10.94 0.60
N GLN A 106 5.10 11.99 0.47
CA GLN A 106 6.06 12.35 1.49
C GLN A 106 5.31 12.85 2.73
N THR A 107 5.45 12.14 3.85
CA THR A 107 4.92 12.56 5.15
C THR A 107 6.01 12.49 6.20
N SER A 108 5.92 13.32 7.23
CA SER A 108 6.78 13.26 8.42
C SER A 108 6.20 12.36 9.53
N PHE A 109 5.22 11.51 9.18
CA PHE A 109 4.50 10.69 10.15
C PHE A 109 5.11 9.30 10.26
N ASP A 110 5.55 8.97 11.47
CA ASP A 110 5.84 7.60 11.86
C ASP A 110 4.59 6.93 12.43
N PHE A 111 4.45 5.61 12.23
CA PHE A 111 3.40 4.76 12.82
C PHE A 111 1.97 5.13 12.40
N LEU A 112 1.68 4.95 11.11
CA LEU A 112 0.32 5.05 10.57
C LEU A 112 -0.46 3.78 10.88
N SER A 113 -1.64 3.94 11.48
CA SER A 113 -2.49 2.81 11.90
C SER A 113 -3.79 2.70 11.12
N ASP A 114 -4.28 3.83 10.59
CA ASP A 114 -5.52 3.85 9.84
C ASP A 114 -5.56 5.06 8.89
N ALA A 115 -6.43 5.00 7.89
CA ALA A 115 -6.75 6.13 7.03
C ALA A 115 -8.19 6.09 6.49
N ILE A 116 -8.73 7.27 6.23
CA ILE A 116 -9.96 7.45 5.46
C ILE A 116 -9.78 8.56 4.44
N PHE A 117 -10.51 8.48 3.34
CA PHE A 117 -10.61 9.56 2.39
C PHE A 117 -12.00 10.19 2.52
N TYR A 118 -12.06 11.50 2.72
CA TYR A 118 -13.31 12.21 2.92
C TYR A 118 -13.19 13.66 2.47
N LYS A 119 -14.18 14.14 1.69
CA LYS A 119 -14.22 15.52 1.17
C LYS A 119 -12.88 15.95 0.57
N GLU A 120 -12.38 15.17 -0.39
CA GLU A 120 -11.16 15.45 -1.15
C GLU A 120 -9.87 15.47 -0.30
N LYS A 121 -9.93 14.97 0.94
CA LYS A 121 -8.79 14.93 1.85
C LYS A 121 -8.55 13.52 2.36
N LEU A 122 -7.27 13.16 2.44
CA LEU A 122 -6.84 11.96 3.14
C LEU A 122 -6.67 12.33 4.62
N TYR A 123 -7.32 11.58 5.50
CA TYR A 123 -7.11 11.65 6.93
C TYR A 123 -6.41 10.39 7.38
N VAL A 124 -5.31 10.54 8.11
CA VAL A 124 -4.51 9.42 8.62
C VAL A 124 -4.50 9.45 10.13
N VAL A 125 -4.51 8.26 10.74
CA VAL A 125 -4.42 8.08 12.18
C VAL A 125 -2.99 7.68 12.52
N ARG A 126 -2.31 8.59 13.21
CA ARG A 126 -0.99 8.33 13.78
C ARG A 126 -1.16 7.68 15.15
N ASN A 127 -0.55 6.52 15.32
CA ASN A 127 -0.51 5.81 16.60
C ASN A 127 0.88 5.94 17.21
N GLN A 128 1.07 6.99 18.02
CA GLN A 128 2.29 7.19 18.81
C GLN A 128 1.95 7.15 20.28
N ALA A 129 2.10 5.99 20.92
CA ALA A 129 1.82 5.83 22.34
C ALA A 129 2.47 6.98 23.17
N PRO A 130 1.70 7.66 24.05
CA PRO A 130 0.34 7.38 24.49
C PRO A 130 -0.77 8.12 23.70
N ARG A 131 -0.45 8.76 22.57
CA ARG A 131 -1.35 9.63 21.82
C ARG A 131 -1.75 9.02 20.47
N VAL A 132 -3.05 8.98 20.24
CA VAL A 132 -3.63 8.74 18.92
C VAL A 132 -4.13 10.08 18.39
N ALA A 133 -3.67 10.47 17.21
CA ALA A 133 -4.05 11.73 16.57
C ALA A 133 -4.42 11.51 15.10
N ALA A 134 -5.47 12.18 14.65
CA ALA A 134 -5.84 12.22 13.25
C ALA A 134 -5.24 13.48 12.60
N HIS A 135 -4.58 13.29 11.45
CA HIS A 135 -3.98 14.36 10.67
C HIS A 135 -4.56 14.35 9.26
N SER A 136 -4.86 15.53 8.72
CA SER A 136 -5.13 15.65 7.28
C SER A 136 -3.80 15.66 6.53
N VAL A 137 -3.65 14.74 5.59
CA VAL A 137 -2.58 14.76 4.59
C VAL A 137 -3.15 15.46 3.37
N ASP A 138 -2.51 16.56 2.97
CA ASP A 138 -2.84 17.17 1.69
C ASP A 138 -2.28 16.30 0.59
N VAL A 139 -3.18 15.63 -0.10
CA VAL A 139 -2.86 14.79 -1.26
C VAL A 139 -3.08 15.55 -2.56
N SER A 140 -3.69 16.75 -2.56
CA SER A 140 -3.95 17.54 -3.77
C SER A 140 -2.70 18.17 -4.39
N SER A 141 -1.65 18.43 -3.59
CA SER A 141 -0.36 18.85 -4.15
C SER A 141 0.39 17.72 -4.86
N SER A 142 0.01 16.47 -4.58
CA SER A 142 0.64 15.28 -5.17
C SER A 142 -0.24 14.67 -6.26
N LEU A 143 -1.54 14.59 -6.02
CA LEU A 143 -2.58 14.24 -6.96
C LEU A 143 -2.91 15.51 -7.74
N ASN A 144 -2.43 15.69 -8.97
CA ASN A 144 -2.96 16.77 -9.84
C ASN A 144 -4.48 16.55 -10.06
N ILE A 145 -5.32 17.02 -9.13
CA ILE A 145 -6.79 16.97 -9.14
C ILE A 145 -7.28 18.42 -9.10
#